data_AF-A0A5B7E8D9-F1
#
_entry.id   AF-A0A5B7E8D9-F1
#
_cell.length_a   1.000
_cell.length_b   1.000
_cell.length_c   1.000
_cell.angle_alpha   90.00
_cell.angle_beta   90.00
_cell.angle_gamma   90.00
#
_symmetry.space_group_name_H-M   'P 1'
#
loop_
_entity.id
_entity.type
_entity.pdbx_description
1 polymer ?
#
loop_
_entity_poly.entity_id
_entity_poly.type
_entity_poly.pdbx_seq_one_letter_code
_entity_poly.pdbx_strand_id
1 'polypeptide(L)'
;MRKHEERKLAKTIIKKVQDSTQELAQEVEEVIRLGRFSEGSRIPMKTRKRSQVAVEEIMRRKGKLANDTEHKDIWIKRDKNLEEREKD
;
A
#
# COMPACT_ATOMS: atom_id res chain seq x y z
N MET A 1 -4.45 17.29 -11.06
CA MET A 1 -3.43 17.37 -9.99
C MET A 1 -3.62 16.32 -8.89
N ARG A 2 -4.73 16.31 -8.14
CA ARG A 2 -4.92 15.43 -6.95
C ARG A 2 -4.62 13.92 -7.17
N LYS A 3 -5.16 13.29 -8.22
CA LYS A 3 -4.87 11.87 -8.52
C LYS A 3 -3.38 11.58 -8.76
N HIS A 4 -2.64 12.54 -9.32
CA HIS A 4 -1.20 12.39 -9.58
C HIS A 4 -0.40 12.44 -8.28
N GLU A 5 -0.76 13.34 -7.36
CA GLU A 5 -0.12 13.43 -6.05
C GLU A 5 -0.34 12.18 -5.20
N GLU A 6 -1.54 11.61 -5.23
CA GLU A 6 -1.82 10.36 -4.51
C GLU A 6 -1.05 9.17 -5.07
N ARG A 7 -0.97 9.07 -6.40
CA ARG A 7 -0.14 8.05 -7.04
C ARG A 7 1.33 8.24 -6.67
N LYS A 8 1.80 9.49 -6.59
CA LYS A 8 3.16 9.82 -6.16
C LYS A 8 3.39 9.42 -4.70
N LEU A 9 2.47 9.75 -3.81
CA LEU A 9 2.51 9.37 -2.39
C LEU A 9 2.56 7.85 -2.23
N ALA A 10 1.64 7.12 -2.86
CA ALA A 10 1.63 5.65 -2.83
C ALA A 10 2.96 5.06 -3.30
N LYS A 11 3.50 5.55 -4.43
CA LYS A 11 4.81 5.13 -4.94
C LYS A 11 5.95 5.43 -3.96
N THR A 12 5.93 6.57 -3.27
CA THR A 12 6.94 6.91 -2.25
C THR A 12 6.87 5.94 -1.07
N ILE A 13 5.68 5.63 -0.56
CA ILE A 13 5.52 4.66 0.54
C ILE A 13 6.02 3.28 0.12
N ILE A 14 5.63 2.84 -1.08
CA ILE A 14 6.07 1.55 -1.62
C ILE A 14 7.59 1.53 -1.82
N LYS A 15 8.20 2.64 -2.25
CA LYS A 15 9.65 2.79 -2.38
C LYS A 15 10.36 2.68 -1.03
N LYS A 16 9.80 3.22 0.05
CA LYS A 16 10.35 3.04 1.41
C LYS A 16 10.30 1.58 1.88
N VAL A 17 9.37 0.76 1.38
CA VAL A 17 9.32 -0.68 1.65
C VAL A 17 10.33 -1.48 0.80
N GLN A 18 10.83 -0.89 -0.31
CA GLN A 18 11.75 -1.53 -1.25
C GLN A 18 13.22 -1.36 -0.84
N ASP A 19 14.03 -2.40 -1.04
CA ASP A 19 15.46 -2.42 -0.65
C ASP A 19 16.42 -2.26 -1.85
N SER A 20 15.92 -1.75 -2.99
CA SER A 20 16.68 -1.38 -4.21
C SER A 20 16.70 -2.37 -5.39
N THR A 21 16.26 -3.62 -5.26
CA THR A 21 16.37 -4.61 -6.38
C THR A 21 15.13 -4.74 -7.27
N GLN A 22 13.93 -4.48 -6.75
CA GLN A 22 12.68 -4.76 -7.45
C GLN A 22 11.79 -3.53 -7.45
N GLU A 23 11.36 -3.01 -8.61
CA GLU A 23 10.59 -1.77 -8.75
C GLU A 23 9.08 -1.91 -8.46
N LEU A 24 8.72 -2.27 -7.21
CA LEU A 24 7.32 -2.39 -6.74
C LEU A 24 6.48 -1.11 -6.95
N ALA A 25 7.12 0.05 -7.07
CA ALA A 25 6.48 1.32 -7.42
C ALA A 25 5.98 1.37 -8.88
N GLN A 26 6.61 0.64 -9.80
CA GLN A 26 6.14 0.49 -11.18
C GLN A 26 4.96 -0.47 -11.29
N GLU A 27 4.88 -1.44 -10.37
CA GLU A 27 3.77 -2.41 -10.28
C GLU A 27 2.45 -1.77 -9.80
N VAL A 28 2.41 -0.46 -9.51
CA VAL A 28 1.18 0.29 -9.20
C VAL A 28 0.37 0.53 -10.48
N GLU A 29 -0.70 -0.25 -10.62
CA GLU A 29 -1.67 -0.11 -11.71
C GLU A 29 -2.64 1.04 -11.42
N GLU A 30 -3.35 0.95 -10.30
CA GLU A 30 -4.40 1.91 -9.91
C GLU A 30 -4.28 2.29 -8.44
N VAL A 31 -4.70 3.53 -8.11
CA VAL A 31 -4.84 4.01 -6.73
C VAL A 31 -6.23 4.62 -6.61
N ILE A 32 -7.02 4.12 -5.66
CA ILE A 32 -8.42 4.47 -5.46
C ILE A 32 -8.60 4.92 -4.01
N ARG A 33 -9.25 6.06 -3.78
CA ARG A 33 -9.66 6.48 -2.43
C ARG A 33 -10.87 5.68 -1.97
N LEU A 34 -10.80 5.13 -0.77
CA LEU A 34 -11.95 4.48 -0.13
C LEU A 34 -12.78 5.54 0.59
N GLY A 35 -13.59 6.30 -0.16
CA GLY A 35 -14.37 7.45 0.32
C GLY A 35 -15.44 7.17 1.40
N ARG A 36 -15.50 5.95 1.94
CA ARG A 36 -16.41 5.56 3.04
C ARG A 36 -15.75 5.49 4.42
N PHE A 37 -14.42 5.54 4.49
CA PHE A 37 -13.69 5.48 5.76
C PHE A 37 -12.88 6.76 5.94
N SER A 38 -13.11 7.46 7.04
CA SER A 38 -12.32 8.61 7.47
C SER A 38 -11.89 8.37 8.92
N GLU A 39 -10.66 7.89 9.10
CA GLU A 39 -10.03 7.80 10.42
C GLU A 39 -9.13 9.04 10.57
N GLY A 40 -9.43 9.90 11.54
CA GLY A 40 -8.63 11.11 11.82
C GLY A 40 -8.48 12.07 10.63
N SER A 41 -9.52 12.27 9.83
CA SER A 41 -9.53 13.12 8.60
C SER A 41 -8.70 12.60 7.42
N ARG A 42 -8.06 11.43 7.52
CA ARG A 42 -7.35 10.77 6.41
C ARG A 42 -8.23 9.71 5.75
N ILE A 43 -8.29 9.75 4.43
CA ILE A 43 -9.05 8.79 3.61
C ILE A 43 -8.10 7.66 3.20
N PRO A 44 -8.41 6.39 3.50
CA PRO A 44 -7.58 5.26 3.08
C PRO A 44 -7.48 5.16 1.56
N MET A 45 -6.30 4.77 1.08
CA MET A 45 -6.04 4.54 -0.34
C MET A 45 -5.90 3.04 -0.59
N LYS A 46 -6.67 2.50 -1.54
CA LYS A 46 -6.50 1.16 -2.08
C LYS A 46 -5.60 1.22 -3.30
N THR A 47 -4.52 0.46 -3.29
CA THR A 47 -3.59 0.38 -4.42
C THR A 47 -3.73 -0.99 -5.08
N ARG A 48 -4.05 -1.01 -6.38
CA ARG A 48 -4.04 -2.22 -7.20
C ARG A 48 -2.64 -2.44 -7.76
N LYS A 49 -2.17 -3.68 -7.63
CA LYS A 49 -0.89 -4.12 -8.17
C LYS A 49 -1.10 -5.00 -9.38
N ARG A 50 -0.17 -4.95 -10.33
CA ARG A 50 -0.16 -5.83 -11.51
C ARG A 50 0.15 -7.27 -11.12
N SER A 51 1.17 -7.46 -10.28
CA SER A 51 1.59 -8.77 -9.79
C SER A 51 1.14 -9.03 -8.36
N GLN A 52 0.63 -10.25 -8.12
CA GLN A 52 0.40 -10.77 -6.77
C GLN A 52 1.71 -10.88 -5.99
N VAL A 53 2.81 -11.25 -6.66
CA VAL A 53 4.15 -11.35 -6.05
C VAL A 53 4.57 -10.01 -5.43
N ALA A 54 4.26 -8.89 -6.08
CA ALA A 54 4.52 -7.57 -5.52
C ALA A 54 3.70 -7.27 -4.26
N VAL A 55 2.45 -7.74 -4.19
CA VAL A 55 1.63 -7.61 -2.97
C VAL A 55 2.24 -8.42 -1.84
N GLU A 56 2.72 -9.63 -2.12
CA GLU A 56 3.36 -10.51 -1.14
C GLU A 56 4.65 -9.93 -0.60
N GLU A 57 5.48 -9.41 -1.48
CA GLU A 57 6.74 -8.78 -1.09
C GLU A 57 6.52 -7.53 -0.22
N ILE A 58 5.53 -6.69 -0.55
CA ILE A 58 5.14 -5.55 0.28
C ILE A 58 4.66 -6.02 1.66
N MET A 59 3.83 -7.06 1.72
CA MET A 59 3.33 -7.60 2.99
C MET A 59 4.44 -8.19 3.86
N ARG A 60 5.39 -8.91 3.26
CA ARG A 60 6.56 -9.47 3.95
C ARG A 60 7.46 -8.38 4.52
N ARG A 61 7.59 -7.25 3.81
CA ARG A 61 8.51 -6.15 4.15
C ARG A 61 7.85 -4.96 4.84
N LYS A 62 6.53 -4.96 5.02
CA LYS A 62 5.81 -3.82 5.65
C LYS A 62 6.32 -3.47 7.04
N GLY A 63 6.89 -4.45 7.77
CA GLY A 63 7.51 -4.22 9.08
C GLY A 63 8.65 -3.20 9.04
N LYS A 64 9.31 -2.99 7.89
CA LYS A 64 10.32 -1.93 7.71
C LYS A 64 9.74 -0.53 7.88
N LEU A 65 8.45 -0.32 7.59
CA LEU A 65 7.78 0.97 7.81
C LEU A 65 7.59 1.28 9.29
N ALA A 66 7.53 0.27 10.16
CA ALA A 66 7.38 0.50 11.61
C ALA A 66 8.60 1.22 12.22
N ASN A 67 9.77 1.10 11.57
CA ASN A 67 11.00 1.77 11.98
C ASN A 67 11.14 3.18 11.38
N ASP A 68 10.31 3.56 10.41
CA ASP A 68 10.37 4.89 9.77
C ASP A 68 9.52 5.88 10.57
N THR A 69 10.18 6.82 11.25
CA THR A 69 9.55 7.80 12.16
C THR A 69 8.52 8.72 11.51
N GLU A 70 8.58 8.92 10.19
CA GLU A 70 7.64 9.76 9.45
C GLU A 70 6.38 8.98 9.00
N HIS A 71 6.41 7.65 9.04
CA HIS A 71 5.38 6.78 8.47
C HIS A 71 4.80 5.80 9.51
N LYS A 72 5.00 6.05 10.81
CA LYS A 72 4.50 5.22 11.92
C LYS A 72 2.99 5.00 11.88
N ASP A 73 2.23 5.96 11.37
CA ASP A 73 0.77 5.91 11.26
C ASP A 73 0.27 5.27 9.95
N ILE A 74 1.14 4.59 9.18
CA ILE A 74 0.73 3.92 7.93
C ILE A 74 0.50 2.44 8.17
N TRP A 75 -0.76 2.03 8.01
CA TRP A 75 -1.13 0.63 8.02
C TRP A 75 -1.30 0.07 6.60
N ILE A 76 -0.61 -1.04 6.30
CA ILE A 76 -0.78 -1.79 5.05
C ILE A 76 -1.48 -3.12 5.35
N LYS A 77 -2.66 -3.28 4.75
CA LYS A 77 -3.47 -4.50 4.79
C LYS A 77 -3.67 -5.05 3.39
N ARG A 78 -3.52 -6.37 3.23
CA ARG A 78 -3.93 -7.08 2.01
C ARG A 78 -5.44 -7.16 1.97
N ASP A 79 -6.02 -6.78 0.84
CA ASP A 79 -7.43 -7.01 0.55
C ASP A 79 -7.60 -8.50 0.22
N LYS A 80 -8.10 -9.28 1.18
CA LYS A 80 -8.43 -10.71 1.00
C LYS A 80 -9.85 -10.86 0.48
N ASN A 81 -10.09 -11.82 -0.40
CA ASN A 81 -11.45 -12.23 -0.78
C ASN A 81 -12.17 -12.91 0.42
N LEU A 82 -13.50 -13.05 0.38
CA LEU A 82 -14.30 -13.68 1.43
C LEU A 82 -13.82 -15.09 1.77
N GLU A 83 -13.56 -15.93 0.76
CA GLU A 83 -13.09 -17.30 0.96
C GLU A 83 -11.73 -17.39 1.68
N GLU A 84 -10.84 -16.42 1.44
CA GLU A 84 -9.53 -16.35 2.13
C GLU A 84 -9.63 -15.81 3.56
N ARG A 85 -10.76 -15.18 3.93
CA ARG A 85 -11.03 -14.72 5.30
C ARG A 85 -11.64 -15.81 6.16
N GLU A 86 -12.38 -16.74 5.56
CA GLU A 86 -13.02 -17.86 6.28
C GLU A 86 -12.05 -19.00 6.60
N LYS A 87 -10.87 -19.01 5.95
CA LYS A 87 -9.79 -19.99 6.16
C LYS A 87 -8.74 -19.56 7.21
N ASP A 88 -8.96 -18.45 7.91
CA ASP A 88 -8.06 -17.88 8.93
C ASP A 88 -8.51 -18.26 10.36
#